data_AF-A0A170Y5X4-F1
#
_entry.id   AF-A0A170Y5X4-F1
#
_cell.length_a   1.000
_cell.length_b   1.000
_cell.length_c   1.000
_cell.angle_alpha   90.00
_cell.angle_beta   90.00
_cell.angle_gamma   90.00
#
_symmetry.space_group_name_H-M   'P 1'
#
loop_
_entity.id
_entity.type
_entity.pdbx_description
1 polymer ?
#
loop_
_entity_poly.entity_id
_entity_poly.type
_entity_poly.pdbx_seq_one_letter_code
_entity_poly.pdbx_strand_id
1 'polypeptide(L)'
;MVAKATNDIRDSYLGLLYATEEHKIFGYVTNTKIKIIIVVDANQNTLRDNDIRAMFRKLHGAYADVVCNPFYIPGEVISSKKFHEIVRGMLIKS
;
A
#
# COMPACT_ATOMS: atom_id res chain seq x y z
N MET A 1 -17.76 -27.16 7.04
CA MET A 1 -18.23 -26.01 6.26
C MET A 1 -17.02 -25.16 5.92
N VAL A 2 -16.54 -25.23 4.68
CA VAL A 2 -15.47 -24.32 4.22
C VAL A 2 -16.15 -22.98 3.97
N ALA A 3 -15.73 -21.95 4.71
CA ALA A 3 -16.20 -20.59 4.47
C ALA A 3 -15.91 -20.24 3.01
N LYS A 4 -16.98 -19.99 2.24
CA LYS A 4 -16.88 -19.48 0.87
C LYS A 4 -16.24 -18.10 0.98
N ALA A 5 -14.93 -18.01 0.74
CA ALA A 5 -14.29 -16.75 0.48
C ALA A 5 -15.06 -16.12 -0.68
N THR A 6 -15.84 -15.09 -0.38
CA THR A 6 -16.32 -14.15 -1.38
C THR A 6 -15.08 -13.46 -1.89
N ASN A 7 -14.41 -14.11 -2.85
CA ASN A 7 -13.34 -13.50 -3.60
C ASN A 7 -14.03 -12.39 -4.39
N ASP A 8 -14.15 -11.22 -3.80
CA ASP A 8 -14.61 -10.03 -4.50
C ASP A 8 -13.53 -9.79 -5.56
N ILE A 9 -13.85 -10.12 -6.82
CA ILE A 9 -12.95 -10.11 -7.99
C ILE A 9 -12.37 -8.70 -8.26
N ARG A 10 -12.61 -7.74 -7.36
CA ARG A 10 -12.29 -6.31 -7.44
C ARG A 10 -11.60 -5.74 -6.20
N ASP A 11 -11.29 -6.52 -5.15
CA ASP A 11 -10.54 -5.94 -4.03
C ASP A 11 -9.07 -5.72 -4.46
N SER A 12 -8.66 -4.46 -4.56
CA SER A 12 -7.28 -4.07 -4.90
C SER A 12 -6.28 -4.54 -3.84
N TYR A 13 -6.72 -4.87 -2.64
CA TYR A 13 -5.86 -5.39 -1.59
C TYR A 13 -5.69 -6.91 -1.71
N LEU A 14 -4.43 -7.34 -1.87
CA LEU A 14 -4.07 -8.74 -2.03
C LEU A 14 -3.78 -9.45 -0.70
N GLY A 15 -3.68 -8.72 0.41
CA GLY A 15 -3.30 -9.29 1.70
C GLY A 15 -1.79 -9.45 1.89
N LEU A 16 -1.42 -10.29 2.85
CA LEU A 16 -0.05 -10.71 3.11
C LEU A 16 0.43 -11.61 1.96
N LEU A 17 1.45 -11.17 1.23
CA LEU A 17 2.05 -11.92 0.13
C LEU A 17 3.14 -12.87 0.61
N TYR A 18 3.93 -12.41 1.58
CA TYR A 18 5.06 -13.16 2.11
C TYR A 18 5.42 -12.67 3.51
N ALA A 19 5.89 -13.57 4.37
CA ALA A 19 6.37 -13.25 5.70
C ALA A 19 7.68 -13.99 5.97
N THR A 20 8.63 -13.28 6.56
CA THR A 20 9.87 -13.80 7.14
C THR A 20 9.89 -13.55 8.64
N GLU A 21 10.96 -13.96 9.32
CA GLU A 21 11.15 -13.66 10.74
C GLU A 21 11.27 -12.16 11.03
N GLU A 22 11.77 -11.39 10.06
CA GLU A 22 12.02 -9.96 10.22
C GLU A 22 10.95 -9.09 9.56
N HIS A 23 10.27 -9.56 8.52
CA HIS A 23 9.43 -8.73 7.68
C HIS A 23 8.11 -9.38 7.29
N LYS A 24 7.05 -8.57 7.23
CA LYS A 24 5.76 -8.92 6.61
C LYS A 24 5.54 -8.05 5.37
N ILE A 25 5.27 -8.68 4.23
CA ILE A 25 5.13 -8.03 2.93
C ILE A 25 3.66 -8.11 2.49
N PHE A 26 3.03 -6.95 2.34
CA PHE A 26 1.65 -6.83 1.90
C PHE A 26 1.56 -6.30 0.47
N GLY A 27 0.52 -6.72 -0.25
CA GLY A 27 0.32 -6.39 -1.66
C GLY A 27 -0.96 -5.62 -1.93
N TYR A 28 -0.89 -4.68 -2.88
CA TYR A 28 -2.04 -3.98 -3.42
C TYR A 28 -1.85 -3.69 -4.91
N VAL A 29 -2.88 -3.92 -5.71
CA VAL A 29 -2.86 -3.68 -7.16
C VAL A 29 -4.07 -2.84 -7.55
N THR A 30 -3.81 -1.68 -8.14
CA THR A 30 -4.86 -0.79 -8.64
C THR A 30 -5.54 -1.39 -9.87
N ASN A 31 -6.72 -0.88 -10.21
CA ASN A 31 -7.37 -1.17 -11.49
C ASN A 31 -6.48 -0.80 -12.71
N THR A 32 -5.64 0.23 -12.58
CA THR A 32 -4.62 0.66 -13.56
C THR A 32 -3.35 -0.19 -13.55
N LYS A 33 -3.34 -1.31 -12.82
CA LYS A 33 -2.24 -2.28 -12.74
C LYS A 33 -0.95 -1.75 -12.08
N ILE A 34 -1.06 -0.65 -11.34
CA ILE A 34 0.03 -0.17 -10.48
C ILE A 34 0.11 -1.07 -9.26
N LYS A 35 1.31 -1.56 -8.96
CA LYS A 35 1.59 -2.43 -7.82
C LYS A 35 2.17 -1.59 -6.69
N ILE A 36 1.54 -1.65 -5.52
CA ILE A 36 1.99 -1.00 -4.31
C ILE A 36 2.34 -2.10 -3.32
N ILE A 37 3.54 -2.05 -2.76
CA ILE A 37 4.05 -3.00 -1.77
C ILE A 37 4.34 -2.24 -0.49
N ILE A 38 3.89 -2.79 0.64
CA ILE A 38 4.21 -2.27 1.97
C ILE A 38 4.94 -3.38 2.72
N VAL A 39 6.12 -3.04 3.23
CA VAL A 39 6.94 -3.92 4.06
C VAL A 39 6.94 -3.35 5.47
N VAL A 40 6.64 -4.19 6.45
CA VAL A 40 6.65 -3.83 7.87
C VAL A 40 7.51 -4.81 8.65
N ASP A 41 8.05 -4.38 9.78
CA ASP A 41 8.75 -5.25 10.72
C ASP A 41 7.77 -6.32 11.26
N ALA A 42 8.19 -7.59 11.24
CA ALA A 42 7.38 -8.70 11.71
C ALA A 42 7.06 -8.60 13.21
N ASN A 43 7.94 -7.98 14.00
CA ASN A 43 7.77 -7.73 15.43
C ASN A 43 6.70 -6.68 15.74
N GLN A 44 6.30 -5.89 14.74
CA GLN A 44 5.29 -4.86 14.88
C GLN A 44 3.88 -5.47 14.84
N ASN A 45 3.48 -6.10 15.95
CA ASN A 45 2.17 -6.78 16.08
C ASN A 45 0.98 -5.83 16.30
N THR A 46 1.21 -4.52 16.41
CA THR A 46 0.16 -3.52 16.61
C THR A 46 -0.61 -3.19 15.33
N LEU A 47 0.01 -3.39 14.16
CA LEU A 47 -0.60 -3.12 12.86
C LEU A 47 -1.60 -4.22 12.50
N ARG A 48 -2.89 -3.85 12.42
CA ARG A 48 -3.96 -4.75 12.00
C ARG A 48 -4.16 -4.66 10.50
N ASP A 49 -4.81 -5.67 9.92
CA ASP A 49 -5.13 -5.71 8.49
C ASP A 49 -5.90 -4.46 8.02
N ASN A 50 -6.82 -3.94 8.84
CA ASN A 50 -7.56 -2.72 8.54
C ASN A 50 -6.68 -1.47 8.44
N ASP A 51 -5.61 -1.39 9.25
CA ASP A 51 -4.65 -0.29 9.21
C ASP A 51 -3.83 -0.38 7.92
N ILE A 52 -3.37 -1.57 7.56
CA ILE A 52 -2.65 -1.82 6.30
C ILE A 52 -3.53 -1.48 5.09
N ARG A 53 -4.80 -1.92 5.07
CA ARG A 53 -5.77 -1.53 4.04
C ARG A 53 -5.95 -0.01 3.95
N ALA A 54 -5.99 0.68 5.09
CA ALA A 54 -6.11 2.13 5.12
C ALA A 54 -4.85 2.83 4.57
N MET A 55 -3.66 2.32 4.90
CA MET A 55 -2.39 2.81 4.35
C MET A 55 -2.34 2.64 2.83
N PHE A 56 -2.75 1.49 2.30
CA PHE A 56 -2.83 1.27 0.85
C PHE A 56 -3.78 2.25 0.15
N ARG A 57 -4.98 2.47 0.70
CA ARG A 57 -5.93 3.45 0.14
C ARG A 57 -5.36 4.86 0.15
N LYS A 58 -4.71 5.27 1.25
CA LYS A 58 -4.09 6.60 1.37
C LYS A 58 -2.93 6.78 0.40
N LEU A 59 -2.07 5.76 0.25
CA LEU A 59 -0.95 5.77 -0.68
C LEU A 59 -1.41 5.76 -2.15
N HIS A 60 -2.45 4.99 -2.48
CA HIS A 60 -3.06 5.00 -3.81
C HIS A 60 -3.62 6.39 -4.15
N GLY A 61 -4.36 7.02 -3.23
CA GLY A 61 -4.84 8.40 -3.44
C GLY A 61 -3.70 9.40 -3.65
N ALA A 62 -2.65 9.33 -2.83
CA ALA A 62 -1.47 10.20 -2.98
C ALA A 62 -0.73 9.96 -4.31
N TYR A 63 -0.66 8.71 -4.78
CA TYR A 63 -0.11 8.38 -6.08
C TYR A 63 -0.97 8.94 -7.23
N ALA A 64 -2.30 8.81 -7.12
CA ALA A 64 -3.24 9.37 -8.09
C ALA A 64 -3.06 10.89 -8.24
N ASP A 65 -2.92 11.63 -7.13
CA ASP A 65 -2.64 13.07 -7.13
C ASP A 65 -1.33 13.40 -7.88
N VAL A 66 -0.29 12.57 -7.73
CA VAL A 66 1.00 12.77 -8.41
C VAL A 66 0.87 12.54 -9.90
N VAL A 67 0.27 11.42 -10.33
CA VAL A 67 0.17 11.08 -11.76
C VAL A 67 -0.82 11.96 -12.52
N CYS A 68 -1.78 12.57 -11.83
CA CYS A 68 -2.69 13.57 -12.40
C CYS A 68 -2.04 14.96 -12.53
N ASN A 69 -0.80 15.17 -12.07
CA ASN A 69 -0.09 16.41 -12.27
C ASN A 69 0.42 16.48 -13.74
N PRO A 70 0.10 17.54 -14.51
CA PRO A 70 0.51 17.65 -15.91
C PRO A 70 2.03 17.74 -16.11
N PHE A 71 2.80 18.00 -15.05
CA PHE A 71 4.27 18.04 -15.07
C PHE A 71 4.91 16.74 -14.57
N TYR A 72 4.11 15.73 -14.22
CA TYR A 72 4.63 14.42 -13.86
C TYR A 72 5.11 13.67 -15.11
N ILE A 73 6.31 13.11 -15.03
CA ILE A 73 6.90 12.29 -16.10
C ILE A 73 6.74 10.82 -15.71
N PRO A 74 5.91 10.04 -16.43
CA PRO A 74 5.71 8.63 -16.12
C PRO A 74 7.02 7.84 -16.17
N GLY A 75 7.25 7.03 -15.14
CA GLY A 75 8.44 6.19 -15.01
C GLY A 75 9.60 6.83 -14.23
N GLU A 76 9.54 8.15 -13.99
CA GLU A 76 10.49 8.80 -13.10
C GLU A 76 10.15 8.59 -11.63
N VAL A 77 11.17 8.74 -10.78
CA VAL A 77 11.01 8.67 -9.33
C VAL A 77 10.15 9.85 -8.85
N ILE A 78 9.10 9.55 -8.07
CA ILE A 78 8.25 10.57 -7.46
C ILE A 78 9.09 11.40 -6.48
N SER A 79 9.27 12.69 -6.78
CA SER A 79 10.05 13.65 -5.97
C SER A 79 9.18 14.69 -5.23
N SER A 80 7.86 14.53 -5.30
CA SER A 80 6.89 15.48 -4.71
C SER A 80 7.02 15.58 -3.19
N LYS A 81 7.25 16.80 -2.68
CA LYS A 81 7.32 17.09 -1.24
C LYS A 81 6.03 16.68 -0.51
N LYS A 82 4.87 17.03 -1.07
CA LYS A 82 3.55 16.69 -0.51
C LYS A 82 3.35 15.17 -0.44
N PHE A 83 3.78 14.43 -1.47
CA PHE A 83 3.71 12.97 -1.46
C PHE A 83 4.59 12.40 -0.33
N HIS A 84 5.82 12.90 -0.18
CA HIS A 84 6.71 12.47 0.91
C HIS A 84 6.14 12.77 2.30
N GLU A 85 5.49 13.91 2.51
CA GLU A 85 4.83 14.24 3.78
C GLU A 85 3.71 13.26 4.11
N ILE A 86 2.88 12.90 3.12
CA ILE A 86 1.82 11.91 3.27
C ILE A 86 2.42 10.55 3.65
N VAL A 87 3.47 10.10 2.95
CA VAL A 87 4.15 8.83 3.24
C VAL A 87 4.78 8.83 4.63
N ARG A 88 5.51 9.90 4.99
CA ARG A 88 6.13 10.04 6.32
C ARG A 88 5.10 10.02 7.45
N GLY A 89 3.94 10.63 7.25
CA GLY A 89 2.84 10.58 8.22
C GLY A 89 2.18 9.21 8.35
N MET A 90 2.47 8.25 7.45
CA MET A 90 2.03 6.86 7.57
C MET A 90 3.07 5.96 8.24
N LEU A 91 4.35 6.36 8.24
CA LEU A 91 5.41 5.59 8.88
C LEU A 91 5.29 5.73 10.40
N ILE A 92 5.05 4.62 11.08
CA ILE A 92 5.13 4.56 12.54
C ILE A 92 6.62 4.63 12.90
N LYS A 93 6.98 5.57 13.79
CA LYS A 93 8.35 5.65 14.31
C LYS A 93 8.65 4.36 15.09
N SER A 94 9.67 3.63 14.66
CA SER A 94 10.34 2.61 15.49
C SER A 94 11.00 3.25 16.70
#